data_AF-A0A386HNW5-F1
#
_entry.id   AF-A0A386HNW5-F1
#
_cell.length_a   1.000
_cell.length_b   1.000
_cell.length_c   1.000
_cell.angle_alpha   90.00
_cell.angle_beta   90.00
_cell.angle_gamma   90.00
#
_symmetry.space_group_name_H-M   'P 1'
#
loop_
_entity.id
_entity.type
_entity.pdbx_description
1 polymer ?
#
loop_
_entity_poly.entity_id
_entity_poly.type
_entity_poly.pdbx_seq_one_letter_code
_entity_poly.pdbx_strand_id
1 'polypeptide(L)'
;MKALKNIMLSCKKATELMEKKTILKLSLKETVQLHMHISICKACKSYQKQMKRLDAIFQKFFTKGSGENIPMIENIELKERILSDL
;
A
#
# COMPACT_ATOMS: atom_id res chain seq x y z
N MET A 1 16.31 6.75 -29.17
CA MET A 1 15.62 5.93 -28.14
C MET A 1 16.24 6.05 -26.73
N LYS A 2 16.73 7.23 -26.30
CA LYS A 2 17.30 7.45 -24.95
C LYS A 2 16.34 8.16 -23.99
N ALA A 3 15.43 9.00 -24.48
CA ALA A 3 14.50 9.79 -23.65
C ALA A 3 13.45 8.93 -22.92
N LEU A 4 12.95 7.84 -23.51
CA LEU A 4 11.93 6.99 -22.88
C LEU A 4 12.45 6.27 -21.62
N LYS A 5 13.74 5.91 -21.58
CA LYS A 5 14.36 5.18 -20.46
C LYS A 5 14.46 6.02 -19.18
N ASN A 6 14.63 7.34 -19.31
CA ASN A 6 14.70 8.25 -18.17
C ASN A 6 13.31 8.66 -17.65
N ILE A 7 12.26 8.45 -18.45
CA ILE A 7 10.87 8.78 -18.13
C ILE A 7 10.13 7.54 -17.61
N MET A 8 10.47 6.34 -18.09
CA MET A 8 9.84 5.10 -17.65
C MET A 8 10.39 4.58 -16.33
N LEU A 9 9.51 4.48 -15.35
CA LEU A 9 9.75 3.80 -14.09
C LEU A 9 9.82 2.28 -14.29
N SER A 10 10.60 1.60 -13.43
CA SER A 10 10.41 0.17 -13.22
C SER A 10 9.13 -0.08 -12.42
N CYS A 11 8.53 -1.27 -12.55
CA CYS A 11 7.36 -1.64 -11.75
C CYS A 11 7.62 -1.49 -10.25
N LYS A 12 8.83 -1.85 -9.78
CA LYS A 12 9.27 -1.67 -8.39
C LYS A 12 9.24 -0.21 -7.95
N LYS A 13 9.76 0.71 -8.78
CA LYS A 13 9.73 2.14 -8.44
C LYS A 13 8.31 2.71 -8.52
N ALA A 14 7.49 2.22 -9.46
CA ALA A 14 6.09 2.62 -9.55
C ALA A 14 5.30 2.21 -8.30
N THR A 15 5.47 0.98 -7.79
CA THR A 15 4.83 0.56 -6.53
C THR A 15 5.33 1.35 -5.34
N GLU A 16 6.63 1.61 -5.25
CA GLU A 16 7.19 2.48 -4.20
C GLU A 16 6.56 3.88 -4.21
N LEU A 17 6.38 4.50 -5.38
CA LEU A 17 5.72 5.81 -5.49
C LEU A 17 4.21 5.75 -5.20
N MET A 18 3.53 4.64 -5.49
CA MET A 18 2.13 4.43 -5.11
C MET A 18 1.97 4.42 -3.60
N GLU A 19 2.81 3.66 -2.89
CA GLU A 19 2.80 3.60 -1.42
C GLU A 19 3.22 4.93 -0.81
N LYS A 20 4.29 5.55 -1.34
CA LYS A 20 4.73 6.88 -0.89
C LYS A 20 3.60 7.90 -0.96
N LYS A 21 2.77 7.87 -2.02
CA LYS A 21 1.63 8.80 -2.20
C LYS A 21 0.57 8.68 -1.09
N THR A 22 0.48 7.54 -0.41
CA THR A 22 -0.50 7.33 0.68
C THR A 22 -0.10 8.03 1.97
N ILE A 23 1.20 8.24 2.20
CA ILE A 23 1.77 8.84 3.42
C ILE A 23 2.24 10.28 3.16
N LEU A 24 2.84 10.52 2.00
CA LEU A 24 3.51 11.77 1.63
C LEU A 24 3.08 12.24 0.24
N LYS A 25 3.21 13.55 -0.01
CA LYS A 25 2.99 14.09 -1.36
C LYS A 25 4.14 13.68 -2.28
N LEU A 26 3.79 13.33 -3.52
CA LEU A 26 4.77 13.16 -4.60
C LEU A 26 5.15 14.51 -5.18
N SER A 27 6.38 14.62 -5.69
CA SER A 27 6.77 15.74 -6.55
C SER A 27 5.99 15.69 -7.87
N LEU A 28 5.92 16.83 -8.58
CA LEU A 28 5.27 16.91 -9.90
C LEU A 28 5.86 15.91 -10.89
N LYS A 29 7.19 15.77 -10.89
CA LYS A 29 7.90 14.81 -11.75
C LYS A 29 7.50 13.36 -11.43
N GLU A 30 7.55 12.97 -10.16
CA GLU A 30 7.15 11.62 -9.72
C GLU A 30 5.69 11.33 -10.07
N THR A 31 4.80 12.32 -9.91
CA THR A 31 3.38 12.19 -10.21
C THR A 31 3.15 11.91 -11.70
N VAL A 32 3.78 12.68 -12.58
CA VAL A 32 3.65 12.51 -14.04
C VAL A 32 4.24 11.18 -14.49
N GLN A 33 5.43 10.81 -14.00
CA GLN A 33 6.07 9.53 -14.31
C GLN A 33 5.22 8.35 -13.86
N LEU A 34 4.64 8.41 -12.66
CA LEU A 34 3.79 7.37 -12.12
C LEU A 34 2.49 7.22 -12.92
N HIS A 35 1.83 8.34 -13.25
CA HIS A 35 0.63 8.33 -14.09
C HIS A 35 0.89 7.70 -15.46
N MET A 36 2.00 8.08 -16.11
CA MET A 36 2.39 7.50 -17.39
C MET A 36 2.64 5.99 -17.27
N HIS A 37 3.41 5.55 -16.29
CA HIS A 37 3.69 4.12 -16.09
C HIS A 37 2.41 3.29 -15.86
N ILE A 38 1.50 3.78 -15.01
CA ILE A 38 0.22 3.10 -14.73
C ILE A 38 -0.69 3.03 -15.96
N SER A 39 -0.64 4.03 -16.84
CA SER A 39 -1.43 4.02 -18.08
C SER A 39 -1.02 2.91 -19.06
N ILE A 40 0.25 2.50 -19.03
CA ILE A 40 0.86 1.53 -19.95
C ILE A 40 0.93 0.13 -19.33
N CYS A 41 1.29 0.03 -18.05
CA CYS A 41 1.51 -1.24 -17.37
C CYS A 41 0.22 -1.78 -16.72
N LYS A 42 -0.35 -2.84 -17.32
CA LYS A 42 -1.59 -3.49 -16.83
C LYS A 42 -1.45 -4.02 -15.38
N ALA A 43 -0.28 -4.54 -15.01
CA ALA A 43 -0.02 -5.05 -13.67
C ALA A 43 -0.08 -3.92 -12.63
N CYS A 44 0.64 -2.81 -12.86
CA CYS A 44 0.61 -1.66 -11.95
C CYS A 44 -0.77 -0.99 -11.91
N LYS A 45 -1.52 -0.95 -13.02
CA LYS A 45 -2.92 -0.49 -13.02
C LYS A 45 -3.83 -1.36 -12.14
N SER A 46 -3.63 -2.68 -12.17
CA SER A 46 -4.38 -3.62 -11.35
C SER A 46 -4.00 -3.51 -9.88
N TYR A 47 -2.71 -3.40 -9.58
CA TYR A 47 -2.20 -3.12 -8.23
C TYR A 47 -2.78 -1.83 -7.65
N GLN A 48 -2.78 -0.72 -8.39
CA GLN A 48 -3.39 0.54 -7.93
C GLN A 48 -4.87 0.36 -7.54
N LYS A 49 -5.64 -0.40 -8.32
CA LYS A 49 -7.04 -0.70 -8.01
C LYS A 49 -7.18 -1.56 -6.75
N GLN A 50 -6.28 -2.53 -6.56
CA GLN A 50 -6.27 -3.37 -5.36
C GLN A 50 -5.98 -2.54 -4.11
N MET A 51 -4.97 -1.68 -4.16
CA MET A 51 -4.60 -0.82 -3.03
C MET A 51 -5.75 0.12 -2.63
N LYS A 52 -6.39 0.78 -3.60
CA LYS A 52 -7.57 1.62 -3.34
C LYS A 52 -8.73 0.88 -2.66
N ARG A 53 -8.93 -0.40 -3.00
CA ARG A 53 -9.95 -1.23 -2.32
C ARG A 53 -9.54 -1.55 -0.90
N LEU A 54 -8.28 -1.90 -0.69
CA LEU A 54 -7.73 -2.18 0.62
C LEU A 54 -7.84 -0.95 1.54
N ASP A 55 -7.46 0.23 1.04
CA ASP A 55 -7.61 1.51 1.75
C ASP A 55 -9.07 1.77 2.14
N ALA A 56 -10.02 1.57 1.21
CA ALA A 56 -11.44 1.77 1.50
C ALA A 56 -11.97 0.77 2.53
N ILE A 57 -11.47 -0.46 2.52
CA ILE A 57 -11.80 -1.47 3.54
C ILE A 57 -11.27 -1.02 4.89
N PHE A 58 -9.98 -0.67 4.99
CA PHE A 58 -9.38 -0.21 6.23
C PHE A 58 -10.08 1.03 6.77
N GLN A 59 -10.34 2.03 5.94
CA GLN A 59 -11.09 3.22 6.35
C GLN A 59 -12.45 2.84 6.94
N LYS A 60 -13.21 1.94 6.30
CA LYS A 60 -14.50 1.48 6.85
C LYS A 60 -14.36 0.81 8.21
N PHE A 61 -13.35 -0.03 8.41
CA PHE A 61 -13.10 -0.68 9.71
C PHE A 61 -12.73 0.35 10.79
N PHE A 62 -11.79 1.25 10.50
CA PHE A 62 -11.35 2.26 11.47
C PHE A 62 -12.42 3.34 11.74
N THR A 63 -13.26 3.68 10.77
CA THR A 63 -14.38 4.64 10.99
C THR A 63 -15.59 4.03 11.69
N LYS A 64 -15.76 2.70 11.63
CA LYS A 64 -16.80 2.00 12.42
C LYS A 64 -16.35 1.69 13.84
N GLY A 65 -15.05 1.77 14.12
CA GLY A 65 -14.44 1.46 15.42
C GLY A 65 -14.51 2.55 16.48
N SER A 66 -15.47 3.48 16.43
CA SER A 66 -15.75 4.41 17.54
C SER A 66 -16.82 3.90 18.52
N GLY A 67 -17.23 2.63 18.41
CA GLY A 67 -18.20 2.04 19.35
C GLY A 67 -18.17 0.51 19.50
N GLU A 68 -17.25 -0.21 18.86
CA GLU A 68 -17.10 -1.66 19.12
C GLU A 68 -15.94 -1.89 20.09
N ASN A 69 -16.26 -2.33 21.30
CA ASN A 69 -15.30 -2.95 22.21
C ASN A 69 -14.79 -4.23 21.53
N ILE A 70 -13.73 -4.12 20.72
CA ILE A 70 -13.01 -5.31 20.23
C ILE A 70 -12.48 -5.99 21.48
N PRO A 71 -12.98 -7.19 21.85
CA PRO A 71 -12.47 -7.86 23.02
C PRO A 71 -10.98 -8.10 22.80
N MET A 72 -10.16 -7.69 23.77
CA MET A 72 -8.78 -8.15 23.82
C MET A 72 -8.81 -9.67 24.03
N ILE A 73 -8.69 -10.41 22.93
CA ILE A 73 -8.57 -11.86 22.96
C ILE A 73 -7.08 -12.16 23.18
N GLU A 74 -6.73 -12.51 24.42
CA GLU A 74 -5.38 -12.99 24.73
C GLU A 74 -5.27 -14.47 24.32
N ASN A 75 -4.33 -14.79 23.44
CA ASN A 75 -3.98 -16.16 23.13
C ASN A 75 -2.91 -16.63 24.11
N ILE A 76 -3.36 -17.11 25.27
CA ILE A 76 -2.51 -17.55 26.38
C ILE A 76 -1.59 -18.69 25.93
N GLU A 77 -2.08 -19.63 25.13
CA GLU A 77 -1.28 -20.76 24.62
C GLU A 77 -0.09 -20.29 23.78
N LEU A 78 -0.31 -19.35 22.86
CA LEU A 78 0.74 -18.80 22.02
C LEU A 78 1.78 -18.04 22.86
N LYS A 79 1.32 -17.30 23.88
CA LYS A 79 2.19 -16.55 24.79
C LYS A 79 3.10 -17.49 25.58
N GLU A 80 2.55 -18.54 26.17
CA GLU A 80 3.32 -19.54 26.92
C GLU A 80 4.35 -20.23 26.02
N ARG A 81 4.00 -20.58 24.78
CA ARG A 81 4.94 -21.17 23.81
C ARG A 81 6.10 -20.24 23.45
N ILE A 82 5.84 -18.94 23.28
CA ILE A 82 6.91 -17.97 22.98
C ILE A 82 7.85 -17.83 24.18
N LEU A 83 7.31 -17.86 25.40
CA LEU A 83 8.09 -17.75 26.63
C LEU A 83 8.88 -19.02 26.95
N SER A 84 8.39 -20.20 26.56
CA SER A 84 9.14 -21.45 26.74
C SER A 84 10.33 -21.62 25.80
N ASP A 85 10.32 -20.88 24.68
CA ASP A 85 11.37 -20.92 23.65
C ASP A 85 12.49 -19.88 23.88
N LEU A 86 12.41 -19.10 24.96
CA LEU A 86 13.40 -18.09 25.40
C LEU A 86 14.27 -18.61 26.55
#